data_AF-A0A0C9T9F2-F1
#
_entry.id   AF-A0A0C9T9F2-F1
#
_cell.length_a   1.000
_cell.length_b   1.000
_cell.length_c   1.000
_cell.angle_alpha   90.00
_cell.angle_beta   90.00
_cell.angle_gamma   90.00
#
_symmetry.space_group_name_H-M   'P 1'
#
loop_
_entity.id
_entity.type
_entity.pdbx_description
1 polymer ?
#
loop_
_entity_poly.entity_id
_entity_poly.type
_entity_poly.pdbx_seq_one_letter_code
_entity_poly.pdbx_strand_id
1 'polypeptide(L)'
;MLPPVRIIMRIFQGLALASLLLTVTAQSCTNYGTPDSSGCLCPPGFGGSNCSQPGCGGTIFDGSSRSLTPPSSASGGFPNLTSSGCSCSNGWTGIGCNVCTSSSACQTAYSAVNGNASATAAQVSGINDTMVCNTMPTVWAAGELSCQVNNPTLEAIYPLQSTLNILRTYNASLSPLHNTSGTTLSPNGSSIVYAQLFYAGVEQFSCTASPCTQSLANTTDTWTCSNLQCDCIANTTFCGGSSSANLAGALDLLTGTLTIVCDTTNTCHFQQQVLNTLFGSSGLAMENCVFGECVTQAVIDSANGTTSSSQSGGSQPLGGGVIAGLAVVCGLIAIGVAAVVWGWVLQRSARKRPFDGDQSGGVAVRWLDVSYFVRPSGASVFSRRSNVTEMTILDGVSGHVPAGELMAILGPSGAGKTTLVELIAGKAKSGVFTGSITFPPLANGQRPRVAFVPQTDILPAVLTVREALTFAASLRLPESLSSEKKAALVSAVISRLGLEDVAETKIGATDGTGRGISGGEARRVSIGLELVGCPDVLVCDEPTSGLDSVSAWRVEMGVAEV
;
A
#
# COMPACT_ATOMS: atom_id res chain seq x y z
N MET A 1 -37.95 3.91 27.97
CA MET A 1 -36.67 3.55 28.60
C MET A 1 -35.96 2.57 27.68
N LEU A 2 -34.91 3.03 27.00
CA LEU A 2 -34.09 2.31 26.02
C LEU A 2 -32.61 2.60 26.37
N PRO A 3 -31.67 1.65 26.16
CA PRO A 3 -30.42 1.56 26.91
C PRO A 3 -29.30 2.51 26.40
N PRO A 4 -28.32 2.82 27.26
CA PRO A 4 -27.37 3.93 27.12
C PRO A 4 -26.13 3.60 26.28
N VAL A 5 -26.27 2.82 25.20
CA VAL A 5 -25.11 2.39 24.37
C VAL A 5 -24.92 3.27 23.12
N ARG A 6 -25.96 4.00 22.68
CA ARG A 6 -25.90 4.87 21.48
C ARG A 6 -25.33 6.27 21.71
N ILE A 7 -25.18 6.70 22.97
CA ILE A 7 -24.66 8.04 23.31
C ILE A 7 -23.13 8.04 23.31
N ILE A 8 -22.49 6.96 23.77
CA ILE A 8 -21.02 6.85 23.80
C ILE A 8 -20.42 6.70 22.39
N MET A 9 -21.14 6.06 21.46
CA MET A 9 -20.67 5.90 20.07
C MET A 9 -20.78 7.20 19.24
N ARG A 10 -21.68 8.12 19.62
CA ARG A 10 -21.82 9.43 18.96
C ARG A 10 -20.80 10.48 19.43
N ILE A 11 -20.25 10.34 20.64
CA ILE A 11 -19.17 11.21 21.13
C ILE A 11 -17.83 10.86 20.46
N PHE A 12 -17.59 9.58 20.15
CA PHE A 12 -16.38 9.17 19.41
C PHE A 12 -16.41 9.49 17.90
N GLN A 13 -17.60 9.65 17.29
CA GLN A 13 -17.71 10.07 15.88
C GLN A 13 -17.75 11.60 15.68
N GLY A 14 -18.07 12.38 16.72
CA GLY A 14 -18.18 13.84 16.64
C GLY A 14 -16.86 14.62 16.82
N LEU A 15 -15.81 13.98 17.34
CA LEU A 15 -14.48 14.60 17.52
C LEU A 15 -13.49 14.31 16.37
N ALA A 16 -13.89 13.49 15.40
CA ALA A 16 -13.04 13.09 14.26
C ALA A 16 -13.24 13.94 12.99
N LEU A 17 -14.04 15.02 13.04
CA LEU A 17 -14.42 15.83 11.87
C LEU A 17 -14.03 17.32 11.97
N ALA A 18 -13.10 17.63 12.87
CA ALA A 18 -12.41 18.92 12.91
C ALA A 18 -10.90 18.73 12.82
N SER A 19 -10.44 18.03 11.77
CA SER A 19 -9.04 18.00 11.37
C SER A 19 -8.89 18.90 10.16
N LEU A 20 -8.05 19.93 10.32
CA LEU A 20 -7.66 20.89 9.31
C LEU A 20 -7.54 20.24 7.92
N LEU A 21 -8.17 20.87 6.92
CA LEU A 21 -7.68 20.85 5.54
C LEU A 21 -6.31 21.55 5.52
N LEU A 22 -5.29 20.84 5.99
CA LEU A 22 -3.95 21.02 5.49
C LEU A 22 -3.92 20.25 4.17
N THR A 23 -3.66 20.96 3.08
CA THR A 23 -3.15 20.35 1.87
C THR A 23 -1.87 19.62 2.23
N VAL A 24 -1.97 18.34 2.60
CA VAL A 24 -0.81 17.45 2.63
C VAL A 24 -0.50 17.23 1.16
N THR A 25 0.45 18.01 0.64
CA THR A 25 1.26 17.55 -0.47
C THR A 25 1.77 16.18 -0.04
N ALA A 26 1.37 15.10 -0.71
CA ALA A 26 1.93 13.79 -0.45
C ALA A 26 3.45 13.91 -0.63
N GLN A 27 4.18 13.93 0.48
CA GLN A 27 5.62 14.07 0.48
C GLN A 27 6.18 12.74 -0.02
N SER A 28 6.74 12.74 -1.24
CA SER A 28 7.33 11.55 -1.83
C SER A 28 8.70 11.31 -1.19
N CYS A 29 8.77 10.34 -0.29
CA CYS A 29 10.03 9.87 0.27
C CYS A 29 10.77 9.02 -0.77
N THR A 30 12.06 9.26 -0.93
CA THR A 30 12.97 8.43 -1.75
C THR A 30 13.57 7.32 -0.90
N ASN A 31 14.30 6.38 -1.51
CA ASN A 31 14.93 5.26 -0.81
C ASN A 31 13.96 4.47 0.07
N TYR A 32 12.70 4.37 -0.39
CA TYR A 32 11.61 3.66 0.30
C TYR A 32 11.37 4.12 1.75
N GLY A 33 11.67 5.38 2.05
CA GLY A 33 11.32 6.00 3.32
C GLY A 33 9.80 6.07 3.52
N THR A 34 9.35 6.03 4.78
CA THR A 34 7.91 6.12 5.10
C THR A 34 7.54 7.54 5.53
N PRO A 35 6.46 8.12 5.00
CA PRO A 35 5.99 9.43 5.44
C PRO A 35 5.62 9.46 6.92
N ASP A 36 6.04 10.50 7.65
CA ASP A 36 5.67 10.77 9.04
C ASP A 36 5.28 12.26 9.22
N SER A 37 4.66 12.58 10.35
CA SER A 37 4.20 13.91 10.77
C SER A 37 5.22 15.03 10.66
N SER A 38 6.53 14.71 10.66
CA SER A 38 7.64 15.67 10.57
C SER A 38 8.44 15.61 9.26
N GLY A 39 8.12 14.71 8.32
CA GLY A 39 8.86 14.50 7.08
C GLY A 39 8.84 13.04 6.61
N CYS A 40 10.02 12.46 6.38
CA CYS A 40 10.20 11.06 6.02
C CYS A 40 11.04 10.33 7.07
N LEU A 41 10.58 9.15 7.49
CA LEU A 41 11.41 8.20 8.24
C LEU A 41 12.26 7.42 7.25
N CYS A 42 13.57 7.59 7.34
CA CYS A 42 14.51 7.07 6.36
C CYS A 42 15.07 5.70 6.77
N PRO A 43 15.48 4.86 5.81
CA PRO A 43 16.29 3.70 6.16
C PRO A 43 17.59 4.16 6.84
N PRO A 44 18.20 3.31 7.70
CA PRO A 44 19.51 3.59 8.28
C PRO A 44 20.53 4.02 7.23
N GLY A 45 21.35 5.02 7.59
CA GLY A 45 22.34 5.57 6.68
C GLY A 45 21.81 6.63 5.71
N PHE A 46 20.51 6.95 5.72
CA PHE A 46 19.92 8.03 4.93
C PHE A 46 19.17 9.04 5.80
N GLY A 47 19.06 10.26 5.29
CA GLY A 47 18.33 11.35 5.95
C GLY A 47 17.93 12.45 4.99
N GLY A 48 17.61 13.61 5.54
CA GLY A 48 17.07 14.75 4.82
C GLY A 48 15.55 14.74 4.76
N SER A 49 14.94 15.75 4.15
CA SER A 49 13.48 15.91 4.13
C SER A 49 12.75 14.82 3.32
N ASN A 50 13.47 14.09 2.46
CA ASN A 50 12.93 13.07 1.56
C ASN A 50 13.79 11.80 1.50
N CYS A 51 14.72 11.58 2.43
CA CYS A 51 15.63 10.41 2.45
C CYS A 51 16.60 10.28 1.27
N SER A 52 16.86 11.37 0.53
CA SER A 52 17.77 11.35 -0.63
C SER A 52 19.23 11.64 -0.28
N GLN A 53 19.55 11.92 0.98
CA GLN A 53 20.90 12.28 1.41
C GLN A 53 21.52 11.13 2.21
N PRO A 54 22.59 10.50 1.71
CA PRO A 54 23.32 9.51 2.50
C PRO A 54 24.05 10.19 3.66
N GLY A 55 24.13 9.49 4.78
CA GLY A 55 24.93 9.87 5.93
C GLY A 55 26.42 9.84 5.58
N CYS A 56 27.19 10.68 6.25
CA CYS A 56 28.63 10.72 6.11
C CYS A 56 29.33 10.91 7.46
N GLY A 57 30.21 9.96 7.80
CA GLY A 57 30.81 9.89 9.13
C GLY A 57 29.81 9.43 10.19
N GLY A 58 30.14 9.66 11.47
CA GLY A 58 29.31 9.19 12.59
C GLY A 58 29.10 7.68 12.58
N THR A 59 28.01 7.24 13.20
CA THR A 59 27.63 5.83 13.32
C THR A 59 26.19 5.61 12.89
N ILE A 60 25.83 4.36 12.62
CA ILE A 60 24.45 3.98 12.30
C ILE A 60 23.45 4.28 13.43
N PHE A 61 23.94 4.44 14.67
CA PHE A 61 23.11 4.76 15.84
C PHE A 61 22.72 6.24 15.95
N ASP A 62 23.45 7.13 15.26
CA ASP A 62 23.23 8.58 15.37
C ASP A 62 21.86 9.01 14.78
N GLY A 63 21.22 8.13 14.00
CA GLY A 63 19.87 8.34 13.45
C GLY A 63 19.75 9.67 12.70
N SER A 64 18.71 10.45 13.01
CA SER A 64 18.49 11.77 12.41
C SER A 64 19.52 12.84 12.80
N SER A 65 20.35 12.61 13.82
CA SER A 65 21.41 13.55 14.23
C SER A 65 22.69 13.41 13.40
N ARG A 66 22.75 12.39 12.55
CA ARG A 66 23.90 12.09 11.72
C ARG A 66 24.14 13.18 10.68
N SER A 67 25.40 13.56 10.49
CA SER A 67 25.82 14.43 9.39
C SER A 67 25.47 13.80 8.04
N LEU A 68 24.84 14.57 7.17
CA LEU A 68 24.40 14.13 5.84
C LEU A 68 25.26 14.78 4.76
N THR A 69 25.45 14.07 3.65
CA THR A 69 26.12 14.63 2.47
C THR A 69 25.15 15.53 1.70
N PRO A 70 25.43 16.84 1.60
CA PRO A 70 24.57 17.74 0.85
C PRO A 70 24.71 17.51 -0.67
N PRO A 71 23.69 17.84 -1.47
CA PRO A 71 23.81 17.83 -2.92
C PRO A 71 24.79 18.90 -3.39
N SER A 72 25.56 18.61 -4.44
CA SER A 72 26.58 19.53 -4.96
C SER A 72 26.42 19.78 -6.46
N SER A 73 26.75 20.99 -6.93
CA SER A 73 26.75 21.32 -8.36
C SER A 73 27.81 20.53 -9.14
N ALA A 74 28.92 20.16 -8.49
CA ALA A 74 29.98 19.35 -9.09
C ALA A 74 29.52 17.93 -9.46
N SER A 75 28.47 17.43 -8.78
CA SER A 75 27.84 16.14 -9.02
C SER A 75 26.44 16.29 -9.62
N GLY A 76 26.18 17.36 -10.38
CA GLY A 76 24.91 17.55 -11.10
C GLY A 76 23.70 17.80 -10.20
N GLY A 77 23.91 18.23 -8.96
CA GLY A 77 22.85 18.44 -7.97
C GLY A 77 22.53 17.21 -7.12
N PHE A 78 23.34 16.14 -7.19
CA PHE A 78 23.19 14.95 -6.34
C PHE A 78 24.20 14.94 -5.17
N PRO A 79 23.89 14.31 -4.03
CA PRO A 79 24.90 14.01 -3.01
C PRO A 79 26.01 13.11 -3.54
N ASN A 80 27.27 13.43 -3.22
CA ASN A 80 28.42 12.63 -3.64
C ASN A 80 29.38 12.41 -2.47
N LEU A 81 29.47 11.16 -2.01
CA LEU A 81 30.28 10.75 -0.86
C LEU A 81 31.79 10.83 -1.12
N THR A 82 32.22 10.66 -2.37
CA THR A 82 33.62 10.72 -2.75
C THR A 82 34.11 12.17 -2.79
N SER A 83 33.36 13.07 -3.43
CA SER A 83 33.75 14.48 -3.53
C SER A 83 33.53 15.25 -2.23
N SER A 84 32.63 14.79 -1.36
CA SER A 84 32.44 15.39 -0.03
C SER A 84 33.56 15.06 0.97
N GLY A 85 34.53 14.22 0.58
CA GLY A 85 35.62 13.79 1.45
C GLY A 85 35.14 12.91 2.60
N CYS A 86 34.12 12.07 2.35
CA CYS A 86 33.54 11.27 3.42
C CYS A 86 34.53 10.27 4.00
N SER A 87 34.69 10.27 5.33
CA SER A 87 35.57 9.37 6.05
C SER A 87 34.89 8.78 7.28
N CYS A 88 35.04 7.47 7.47
CA CYS A 88 34.43 6.77 8.60
C CYS A 88 35.26 6.86 9.87
N SER A 89 34.58 6.91 11.00
CA SER A 89 35.22 6.77 12.31
C SER A 89 35.83 5.38 12.48
N ASN A 90 36.79 5.24 13.40
CA ASN A 90 37.43 3.96 13.68
C ASN A 90 36.39 2.89 14.02
N GLY A 91 36.49 1.72 13.36
CA GLY A 91 35.56 0.61 13.54
C GLY A 91 34.29 0.67 12.68
N TRP A 92 34.22 1.61 11.72
CA TRP A 92 33.13 1.72 10.74
C TRP A 92 33.70 1.81 9.31
N THR A 93 32.96 1.27 8.34
CA THR A 93 33.34 1.24 6.91
C THR A 93 32.09 1.18 6.02
N GLY A 94 32.30 0.96 4.71
CA GLY A 94 31.25 0.85 3.71
C GLY A 94 30.71 2.22 3.29
N ILE A 95 29.73 2.20 2.37
CA ILE A 95 29.05 3.42 1.93
C ILE A 95 28.34 4.06 3.12
N GLY A 96 28.57 5.36 3.29
CA GLY A 96 27.98 6.14 4.37
C GLY A 96 28.41 5.75 5.78
N CYS A 97 29.43 4.90 5.94
CA CYS A 97 29.95 4.44 7.25
C CYS A 97 28.93 3.65 8.07
N ASN A 98 28.18 2.77 7.42
CA ASN A 98 27.13 1.99 8.07
C ASN A 98 27.56 0.60 8.51
N VAL A 99 28.68 0.10 7.98
CA VAL A 99 29.16 -1.27 8.25
C VAL A 99 30.12 -1.24 9.43
N CYS A 100 29.78 -1.89 10.54
CA CYS A 100 30.72 -2.03 11.66
C CYS A 100 31.87 -2.98 11.31
N THR A 101 33.04 -2.78 11.89
CA THR A 101 34.21 -3.67 11.74
C THR A 101 34.79 -4.17 13.06
N SER A 102 34.31 -3.64 14.19
CA SER A 102 34.73 -4.09 15.52
C SER A 102 33.61 -4.00 16.55
N SER A 103 33.58 -4.96 17.48
CA SER A 103 32.59 -4.97 18.58
C SER A 103 32.73 -3.75 19.50
N SER A 104 33.95 -3.24 19.69
CA SER A 104 34.18 -2.02 20.48
C SER A 104 33.53 -0.78 19.86
N ALA A 105 33.45 -0.70 18.52
CA ALA A 105 32.78 0.39 17.83
C ALA A 105 31.26 0.32 18.01
N CYS A 106 30.64 -0.87 17.86
CA CYS A 106 29.22 -1.07 18.17
C CYS A 106 28.91 -0.72 19.63
N GLN A 107 29.73 -1.18 20.58
CA GLN A 107 29.53 -0.92 22.00
C GLN A 107 29.63 0.58 22.32
N THR A 108 30.64 1.27 21.79
CA THR A 108 30.85 2.70 22.02
C THR A 108 29.71 3.52 21.42
N ALA A 109 29.30 3.20 20.19
CA ALA A 109 28.23 3.91 19.50
C ALA A 109 26.86 3.72 20.19
N TYR A 110 26.53 2.49 20.57
CA TYR A 110 25.30 2.18 21.29
C TYR A 110 25.23 2.90 22.64
N SER A 111 26.33 2.89 23.41
CA SER A 111 26.41 3.59 24.69
C SER A 111 26.35 5.11 24.57
N ALA A 112 26.77 5.69 23.44
CA ALA A 112 26.70 7.14 23.22
C ALA A 112 25.26 7.64 23.06
N VAL A 113 24.39 6.86 22.42
CA VAL A 113 23.01 7.27 22.11
C VAL A 113 22.04 6.92 23.24
N ASN A 114 22.25 5.81 23.95
CA ASN A 114 21.34 5.37 25.01
C ASN A 114 21.66 5.98 26.39
N GLY A 115 22.51 7.02 26.42
CA GLY A 115 23.08 7.58 27.64
C GLY A 115 23.99 6.58 28.34
N ASN A 116 24.74 7.06 29.33
CA ASN A 116 25.69 6.27 30.11
C ASN A 116 24.96 5.12 30.87
N ALA A 117 24.57 4.05 30.18
CA ALA A 117 24.55 2.69 30.72
C ALA A 117 26.02 2.30 30.95
N SER A 118 26.64 3.07 31.85
CA SER A 118 27.87 2.75 32.51
C SER A 118 27.72 1.31 32.97
N ALA A 119 28.64 0.45 32.53
CA ALA A 119 29.33 -0.64 33.22
C ALA A 119 28.82 -1.09 34.61
N THR A 120 27.53 -1.13 34.81
CA THR A 120 26.78 -1.82 35.85
C THR A 120 25.62 -2.40 35.08
N ALA A 121 25.88 -3.53 34.44
CA ALA A 121 24.82 -4.47 34.14
C ALA A 121 24.06 -4.67 35.46
N ALA A 122 22.95 -3.96 35.61
CA ALA A 122 21.85 -4.48 36.40
C ALA A 122 21.54 -5.81 35.71
N GLN A 123 22.15 -6.86 36.25
CA GLN A 123 21.84 -8.25 35.98
C GLN A 123 20.33 -8.39 36.20
N VAL A 124 19.56 -8.14 35.14
CA VAL A 124 18.31 -8.84 34.93
C VAL A 124 18.75 -10.26 34.59
N SER A 125 18.94 -11.02 35.67
CA SER A 125 19.11 -12.48 35.74
C SER A 125 19.49 -13.18 34.43
N GLY A 126 20.78 -13.17 34.08
CA GLY A 126 21.37 -14.19 33.19
C GLY A 126 21.43 -13.92 31.69
N ILE A 127 21.15 -12.70 31.20
CA ILE A 127 21.23 -12.36 29.76
C ILE A 127 22.51 -11.54 29.46
N ASN A 128 23.23 -11.90 28.40
CA ASN A 128 24.49 -11.27 27.97
C ASN A 128 24.24 -10.12 26.96
N ASP A 129 24.06 -8.90 27.47
CA ASP A 129 23.74 -7.72 26.65
C ASP A 129 24.97 -7.00 26.04
N THR A 130 26.11 -7.69 25.95
CA THR A 130 27.31 -7.11 25.32
C THR A 130 27.09 -6.92 23.81
N MET A 131 27.46 -5.74 23.29
CA MET A 131 27.34 -5.45 21.86
C MET A 131 28.49 -6.09 21.09
N VAL A 132 28.14 -6.81 20.03
CA VAL A 132 29.08 -7.47 19.14
C VAL A 132 28.88 -6.96 17.72
N CYS A 133 29.98 -6.76 17.00
CA CYS A 133 29.94 -6.57 15.55
C CYS A 133 30.08 -7.94 14.90
N ASN A 134 28.97 -8.47 14.39
CA ASN A 134 28.97 -9.65 13.56
C ASN A 134 29.48 -9.29 12.16
N THR A 135 30.68 -9.75 11.82
CA THR A 135 31.33 -9.52 10.51
C THR A 135 31.17 -10.71 9.55
N MET A 136 30.27 -11.64 9.85
CA MET A 136 29.94 -12.77 8.99
C MET A 136 28.79 -12.43 8.03
N PRO A 137 28.63 -13.16 6.91
CA PRO A 137 27.50 -12.96 6.01
C PRO A 137 26.12 -13.18 6.64
N THR A 138 26.03 -14.05 7.66
CA THR A 138 24.82 -14.33 8.44
C THR A 138 24.31 -13.08 9.16
N VAL A 139 23.00 -12.97 9.34
CA VAL A 139 22.34 -11.79 9.92
C VAL A 139 21.38 -12.28 11.01
N TRP A 140 21.53 -11.78 12.22
CA TRP A 140 20.74 -12.24 13.36
C TRP A 140 19.51 -11.37 13.63
N ALA A 141 19.58 -10.09 13.27
CA ALA A 141 18.56 -9.08 13.47
C ALA A 141 18.46 -8.13 12.27
N ALA A 142 19.48 -7.30 12.05
CA ALA A 142 19.57 -6.37 10.93
C ALA A 142 21.04 -6.05 10.64
N GLY A 143 21.54 -6.45 9.47
CA GLY A 143 22.93 -6.34 9.10
C GLY A 143 23.13 -5.61 7.78
N GLU A 144 24.25 -4.90 7.67
CA GLU A 144 24.65 -4.22 6.46
C GLU A 144 25.83 -4.90 5.79
N LEU A 145 25.86 -4.83 4.47
CA LEU A 145 27.01 -5.19 3.67
C LEU A 145 27.27 -4.14 2.60
N SER A 146 28.55 -3.98 2.26
CA SER A 146 28.99 -3.11 1.17
C SER A 146 29.98 -3.89 0.32
N CYS A 147 29.70 -4.03 -0.98
CA CYS A 147 30.55 -4.79 -1.90
C CYS A 147 30.89 -3.99 -3.16
N GLN A 148 32.03 -4.29 -3.76
CA GLN A 148 32.35 -3.79 -5.10
C GLN A 148 31.62 -4.62 -6.15
N VAL A 149 30.97 -3.94 -7.08
CA VAL A 149 30.33 -4.61 -8.23
C VAL A 149 31.40 -4.85 -9.28
N ASN A 150 31.90 -6.08 -9.35
CA ASN A 150 32.89 -6.50 -10.34
C ASN A 150 32.15 -7.18 -11.51
N ASN A 151 31.81 -6.39 -12.52
CA ASN A 151 31.18 -6.90 -13.73
C ASN A 151 31.85 -6.28 -14.97
N PRO A 152 32.61 -7.06 -15.76
CA PRO A 152 33.33 -6.54 -16.91
C PRO A 152 32.45 -5.84 -17.95
N THR A 153 31.20 -6.28 -18.12
CA THR A 153 30.25 -5.65 -19.05
C THR A 153 29.80 -4.28 -18.54
N LEU A 154 29.54 -4.15 -17.24
CA LEU A 154 29.18 -2.88 -16.63
C LEU A 154 30.37 -1.92 -16.65
N GLU A 155 31.57 -2.40 -16.28
CA GLU A 155 32.81 -1.60 -16.25
C GLU A 155 33.23 -1.10 -17.64
N ALA A 156 32.94 -1.85 -18.70
CA ALA A 156 33.19 -1.41 -20.08
C ALA A 156 32.37 -0.17 -20.47
N ILE A 157 31.18 0.01 -19.89
CA ILE A 157 30.29 1.15 -20.15
C ILE A 157 30.50 2.26 -19.10
N TYR A 158 30.78 1.85 -17.85
CA TYR A 158 30.92 2.72 -16.70
C TYR A 158 32.23 2.40 -15.94
N PRO A 159 33.35 3.02 -16.32
CA PRO A 159 34.68 2.60 -15.89
C PRO A 159 35.05 3.00 -14.45
N LEU A 160 34.22 3.79 -13.75
CA LEU A 160 34.50 4.17 -12.36
C LEU A 160 33.96 3.12 -11.38
N GLN A 161 34.36 3.23 -10.12
CA GLN A 161 33.93 2.30 -9.08
C GLN A 161 32.41 2.29 -8.89
N SER A 162 31.85 1.09 -8.94
CA SER A 162 30.46 0.79 -8.57
C SER A 162 30.47 0.00 -7.25
N THR A 163 29.64 0.41 -6.30
CA THR A 163 29.52 -0.25 -4.99
C THR A 163 28.04 -0.50 -4.70
N LEU A 164 27.70 -1.75 -4.37
CA LEU A 164 26.36 -2.11 -3.94
C LEU A 164 26.34 -2.21 -2.41
N ASN A 165 25.56 -1.33 -1.78
CA ASN A 165 25.28 -1.38 -0.36
C ASN A 165 23.94 -2.10 -0.14
N ILE A 166 23.87 -3.02 0.81
CA ILE A 166 22.65 -3.78 1.09
C ILE A 166 22.42 -3.84 2.60
N LEU A 167 21.28 -3.31 3.04
CA LEU A 167 20.73 -3.51 4.37
C LEU A 167 19.75 -4.69 4.33
N ARG A 168 19.98 -5.66 5.21
CA ARG A 168 19.15 -6.87 5.35
C ARG A 168 18.57 -6.90 6.75
N THR A 169 17.25 -6.80 6.86
CA THR A 169 16.53 -6.87 8.13
C THR A 169 15.86 -8.23 8.23
N TYR A 170 16.36 -9.09 9.11
CA TYR A 170 15.75 -10.38 9.42
C TYR A 170 14.58 -10.20 10.39
N ASN A 171 14.84 -9.53 11.51
CA ASN A 171 13.84 -9.16 12.50
C ASN A 171 14.24 -7.84 13.16
N ALA A 172 13.50 -6.78 12.83
CA ALA A 172 13.76 -5.43 13.34
C ALA A 172 13.71 -5.36 14.88
N SER A 173 12.83 -6.12 15.54
CA SER A 173 12.67 -6.08 17.00
C SER A 173 13.87 -6.63 17.77
N LEU A 174 14.73 -7.43 17.13
CA LEU A 174 15.97 -7.93 17.74
C LEU A 174 17.15 -6.99 17.53
N SER A 175 17.01 -5.99 16.64
CA SER A 175 18.10 -5.06 16.33
C SER A 175 18.15 -3.94 17.36
N PRO A 176 19.33 -3.54 17.85
CA PRO A 176 19.46 -2.39 18.75
C PRO A 176 19.07 -1.05 18.08
N LEU A 177 18.90 -1.03 16.75
CA LEU A 177 18.50 0.14 15.97
C LEU A 177 16.98 0.35 15.89
N HIS A 178 16.14 -0.54 16.46
CA HIS A 178 14.68 -0.35 16.42
C HIS A 178 14.19 0.88 17.21
N ASN A 179 15.02 1.40 18.12
CA ASN A 179 14.70 2.53 18.98
C ASN A 179 15.48 3.80 18.61
N THR A 180 16.24 3.80 17.50
CA THR A 180 16.94 5.02 17.05
C THR A 180 15.97 5.97 16.38
N SER A 181 15.99 7.23 16.83
CA SER A 181 15.11 8.28 16.33
C SER A 181 15.33 8.57 14.86
N GLY A 182 14.25 8.61 14.08
CA GLY A 182 14.27 9.04 12.68
C GLY A 182 14.67 7.97 11.66
N THR A 183 14.86 6.71 12.08
CA THR A 183 15.20 5.59 11.19
C THR A 183 14.12 4.50 11.20
N THR A 184 13.88 3.86 10.06
CA THR A 184 12.99 2.69 9.95
C THR A 184 13.74 1.49 9.37
N LEU A 185 13.79 0.38 10.13
CA LEU A 185 14.43 -0.88 9.70
C LEU A 185 13.47 -1.79 8.92
N SER A 186 12.19 -1.70 9.23
CA SER A 186 11.12 -2.48 8.61
C SER A 186 9.78 -1.76 8.82
N PRO A 187 9.25 -1.06 7.80
CA PRO A 187 7.98 -0.33 7.85
C PRO A 187 6.80 -1.14 8.37
N ASN A 188 6.77 -2.45 8.06
CA ASN A 188 5.65 -3.35 8.34
C ASN A 188 6.02 -4.48 9.31
N GLY A 189 7.20 -4.41 9.94
CA GLY A 189 7.73 -5.48 10.81
C GLY A 189 8.08 -6.79 10.09
N SER A 190 8.03 -6.82 8.76
CA SER A 190 8.41 -7.97 7.93
C SER A 190 9.91 -7.98 7.64
N SER A 191 10.47 -9.15 7.33
CA SER A 191 11.84 -9.25 6.83
C SER A 191 11.96 -8.57 5.47
N ILE A 192 12.97 -7.73 5.30
CA ILE A 192 13.10 -6.83 4.15
C ILE A 192 14.57 -6.62 3.79
N VAL A 193 14.82 -6.38 2.50
CA VAL A 193 16.11 -5.96 1.97
C VAL A 193 15.97 -4.59 1.33
N TYR A 194 16.94 -3.72 1.59
CA TYR A 194 17.17 -2.48 0.86
C TYR A 194 18.54 -2.55 0.20
N ALA A 195 18.61 -2.36 -1.12
CA ALA A 195 19.85 -2.36 -1.87
C ALA A 195 20.03 -1.02 -2.57
N GLN A 196 21.20 -0.39 -2.45
CA GLN A 196 21.51 0.91 -3.03
C GLN A 196 22.82 0.83 -3.82
N LEU A 197 22.76 1.15 -5.12
CA LEU A 197 23.95 1.13 -5.96
C LEU A 197 24.54 2.54 -6.10
N PHE A 198 25.80 2.67 -5.72
CA PHE A 198 26.58 3.90 -5.84
C PHE A 198 27.59 3.78 -6.98
N TYR A 199 27.65 4.79 -7.83
CA TYR A 199 28.65 4.92 -8.89
C TYR A 199 29.44 6.21 -8.68
N ALA A 200 30.76 6.09 -8.53
CA ALA A 200 31.65 7.22 -8.26
C ALA A 200 31.17 8.14 -7.10
N GLY A 201 30.63 7.52 -6.04
CA GLY A 201 30.15 8.20 -4.84
C GLY A 201 28.73 8.77 -4.92
N VAL A 202 28.05 8.67 -6.06
CA VAL A 202 26.65 9.13 -6.25
C VAL A 202 25.73 7.92 -6.32
N GLU A 203 24.64 7.93 -5.54
CA GLU A 203 23.59 6.92 -5.62
C GLU A 203 22.92 6.96 -7.00
N GLN A 204 22.78 5.81 -7.65
CA GLN A 204 22.20 5.68 -9.00
C GLN A 204 20.77 5.17 -8.95
N PHE A 205 20.54 4.09 -8.20
CA PHE A 205 19.24 3.49 -8.03
C PHE A 205 19.18 2.76 -6.68
N SER A 206 17.97 2.56 -6.19
CA SER A 206 17.71 1.78 -4.99
C SER A 206 16.60 0.77 -5.20
N CYS A 207 16.70 -0.37 -4.53
CA CYS A 207 15.74 -1.46 -4.62
C CYS A 207 15.28 -1.89 -3.24
N THR A 208 14.05 -2.39 -3.17
CA THR A 208 13.51 -3.06 -1.99
C THR A 208 12.91 -4.42 -2.36
N ALA A 209 12.98 -5.37 -1.45
CA ALA A 209 12.31 -6.67 -1.60
C ALA A 209 11.81 -7.17 -0.24
N SER A 210 10.56 -7.65 -0.19
CA SER A 210 9.94 -8.24 1.00
C SER A 210 8.73 -9.13 0.66
N PRO A 211 8.41 -10.15 1.48
CA PRO A 211 9.19 -10.64 2.63
C PRO A 211 10.43 -11.45 2.21
N CYS A 212 11.37 -11.62 3.14
CA CYS A 212 12.63 -12.34 2.94
C CYS A 212 12.81 -13.54 3.89
N THR A 213 13.55 -14.56 3.44
CA THR A 213 13.98 -15.70 4.25
C THR A 213 15.47 -15.92 4.11
N GLN A 214 16.14 -16.22 5.22
CA GLN A 214 17.56 -16.59 5.25
C GLN A 214 17.71 -18.10 5.39
N SER A 215 18.60 -18.69 4.60
CA SER A 215 18.98 -20.10 4.66
C SER A 215 20.50 -20.21 4.80
N LEU A 216 20.92 -20.90 5.85
CA LEU A 216 22.33 -21.13 6.16
C LEU A 216 22.73 -22.52 5.68
N ALA A 217 23.72 -22.59 4.81
CA ALA A 217 24.46 -23.81 4.49
C ALA A 217 25.92 -23.64 4.92
N ASN A 218 26.65 -24.74 5.10
CA ASN A 218 27.96 -24.80 5.81
C ASN A 218 28.94 -23.64 5.55
N THR A 219 29.00 -23.09 4.34
CA THR A 219 29.89 -21.98 3.96
C THR A 219 29.18 -20.84 3.22
N THR A 220 27.85 -20.85 3.16
CA THR A 220 27.07 -19.91 2.34
C THR A 220 25.81 -19.46 3.05
N ASP A 221 25.60 -18.15 3.05
CA ASP A 221 24.38 -17.48 3.50
C ASP A 221 23.53 -17.12 2.28
N THR A 222 22.29 -17.64 2.22
CA THR A 222 21.37 -17.37 1.11
C THR A 222 20.14 -16.63 1.60
N TRP A 223 19.93 -15.43 1.09
CA TRP A 223 18.71 -14.66 1.25
C TRP A 223 17.81 -14.83 0.04
N THR A 224 16.54 -15.15 0.26
CA THR A 224 15.53 -15.18 -0.80
C THR A 224 14.38 -14.24 -0.42
N CYS A 225 14.11 -13.27 -1.28
CA CYS A 225 13.11 -12.23 -1.06
C CYS A 225 12.10 -12.21 -2.20
N SER A 226 10.84 -11.96 -1.87
CA SER A 226 9.78 -11.75 -2.86
C SER A 226 9.61 -10.26 -3.20
N ASN A 227 8.89 -9.97 -4.28
CA ASN A 227 8.47 -8.62 -4.66
C ASN A 227 9.62 -7.60 -4.76
N LEU A 228 10.68 -7.93 -5.51
CA LEU A 228 11.71 -6.94 -5.84
C LEU A 228 11.09 -5.76 -6.60
N GLN A 229 11.40 -4.56 -6.15
CA GLN A 229 11.09 -3.30 -6.78
C GLN A 229 12.34 -2.43 -6.78
N CYS A 230 12.59 -1.71 -7.85
CA CYS A 230 13.76 -0.85 -8.02
C CYS A 230 13.34 0.50 -8.57
N ASP A 231 13.92 1.57 -8.03
CA ASP A 231 13.68 2.95 -8.43
C ASP A 231 15.00 3.56 -8.94
N CYS A 232 15.00 3.99 -10.20
CA CYS A 232 16.14 4.68 -10.81
C CYS A 232 16.10 6.17 -10.46
N ILE A 233 17.20 6.74 -9.97
CA ILE A 233 17.28 8.18 -9.68
C ILE A 233 17.50 8.92 -10.99
N ALA A 234 16.46 9.57 -11.51
CA ALA A 234 16.49 10.27 -12.79
C ALA A 234 17.66 11.24 -12.92
N ASN A 235 18.26 11.30 -14.11
CA ASN A 235 19.43 12.14 -14.45
C ASN A 235 20.73 11.78 -13.74
N THR A 236 20.80 10.68 -12.99
CA THR A 236 22.09 10.09 -12.59
C THR A 236 22.71 9.33 -13.76
N THR A 237 24.01 9.05 -13.68
CA THR A 237 24.80 8.46 -14.78
C THR A 237 24.16 7.21 -15.38
N PHE A 238 23.63 6.31 -14.55
CA PHE A 238 22.99 5.06 -15.01
C PHE A 238 21.54 5.28 -15.49
N CYS A 239 20.89 6.35 -15.02
CA CYS A 239 19.47 6.65 -15.24
C CYS A 239 19.26 7.83 -16.21
N GLY A 240 20.02 7.87 -17.30
CA GLY A 240 19.85 8.85 -18.38
C GLY A 240 20.55 10.20 -18.20
N GLY A 241 21.37 10.36 -17.16
CA GLY A 241 22.19 11.56 -16.93
C GLY A 241 23.46 11.65 -17.78
N SER A 242 23.84 10.57 -18.45
CA SER A 242 25.00 10.52 -19.34
C SER A 242 24.62 9.99 -20.72
N SER A 243 25.45 10.26 -21.73
CA SER A 243 25.23 9.79 -23.11
C SER A 243 25.54 8.30 -23.32
N SER A 244 26.01 7.61 -22.28
CA SER A 244 26.14 6.14 -22.30
C SER A 244 24.76 5.49 -22.15
N ALA A 245 24.71 4.15 -22.23
CA ALA A 245 23.45 3.40 -22.19
C ALA A 245 22.57 3.82 -21.00
N ASN A 246 21.25 3.89 -21.18
CA ASN A 246 20.32 4.17 -20.08
C ASN A 246 19.81 2.84 -19.50
N LEU A 247 20.08 2.59 -18.22
CA LEU A 247 19.70 1.36 -17.54
C LEU A 247 18.29 1.43 -16.92
N ALA A 248 17.62 2.58 -16.92
CA ALA A 248 16.30 2.74 -16.31
C ALA A 248 15.29 1.67 -16.79
N GLY A 249 15.19 1.45 -18.10
CA GLY A 249 14.28 0.44 -18.64
C GLY A 249 14.67 -1.01 -18.30
N ALA A 250 15.95 -1.30 -18.02
CA ALA A 250 16.37 -2.61 -17.56
C ALA A 250 16.06 -2.80 -16.06
N LEU A 251 16.17 -1.73 -15.27
CA LEU A 251 15.83 -1.71 -13.85
C LEU A 251 14.33 -1.86 -13.61
N ASP A 252 13.49 -1.27 -14.47
CA ASP A 252 12.03 -1.44 -14.43
C ASP A 252 11.59 -2.90 -14.65
N LEU A 253 12.44 -3.72 -15.30
CA LEU A 253 12.20 -5.14 -15.51
C LEU A 253 12.63 -6.01 -14.32
N LEU A 254 13.38 -5.46 -13.35
CA LEU A 254 13.82 -6.17 -12.15
C LEU A 254 12.66 -6.34 -11.17
N THR A 255 11.79 -7.29 -11.46
CA THR A 255 10.64 -7.68 -10.61
C THR A 255 10.72 -9.14 -10.20
N GLY A 256 9.92 -9.52 -9.20
CA GLY A 256 9.80 -10.93 -8.77
C GLY A 256 10.79 -11.30 -7.66
N THR A 257 11.36 -12.49 -7.73
CA THR A 257 12.19 -13.06 -6.66
C THR A 257 13.64 -12.60 -6.76
N LEU A 258 14.16 -12.04 -5.67
CA LEU A 258 15.57 -11.72 -5.48
C LEU A 258 16.23 -12.82 -4.64
N THR A 259 17.38 -13.32 -5.08
CA THR A 259 18.24 -14.19 -4.28
C THR A 259 19.61 -13.55 -4.11
N ILE A 260 20.08 -13.42 -2.87
CA ILE A 260 21.44 -12.97 -2.55
C ILE A 260 22.18 -14.13 -1.92
N VAL A 261 23.25 -14.59 -2.57
CA VAL A 261 24.09 -15.67 -2.07
C VAL A 261 25.45 -15.11 -1.71
N CYS A 262 25.84 -15.20 -0.44
CA CYS A 262 27.15 -14.75 0.03
C CYS A 262 27.91 -15.91 0.65
N ASP A 263 29.21 -15.98 0.40
CA ASP A 263 30.07 -17.01 0.96
C ASP A 263 31.03 -16.46 2.03
N THR A 264 31.78 -17.35 2.66
CA THR A 264 32.81 -16.97 3.65
C THR A 264 34.07 -16.38 3.04
N THR A 265 34.17 -16.27 1.70
CA THR A 265 35.33 -15.67 1.01
C THR A 265 35.11 -14.21 0.65
N ASN A 266 34.06 -13.58 1.21
CA ASN A 266 33.65 -12.20 0.94
C ASN A 266 33.24 -11.96 -0.51
N THR A 267 32.69 -12.99 -1.15
CA THR A 267 32.04 -12.88 -2.47
C THR A 267 30.54 -13.05 -2.31
N CYS A 268 29.80 -12.27 -3.08
CA CYS A 268 28.35 -12.34 -3.08
C CYS A 268 27.81 -12.27 -4.51
N HIS A 269 26.63 -12.86 -4.71
CA HIS A 269 25.92 -12.88 -5.97
C HIS A 269 24.52 -12.33 -5.78
N PHE A 270 24.20 -11.25 -6.50
CA PHE A 270 22.86 -10.67 -6.54
C PHE A 270 22.12 -11.23 -7.75
N GLN A 271 21.23 -12.20 -7.50
CA GLN A 271 20.59 -13.03 -8.52
C GLN A 271 19.12 -12.67 -8.66
N GLN A 272 18.72 -12.43 -9.91
CA GLN A 272 17.34 -12.24 -10.32
C GLN A 272 17.22 -12.69 -11.77
N GLN A 273 16.03 -13.08 -12.23
CA GLN A 273 15.84 -13.69 -13.55
C GLN A 273 16.45 -12.88 -14.72
N VAL A 274 16.20 -11.57 -14.80
CA VAL A 274 16.73 -10.66 -15.82
C VAL A 274 18.25 -10.51 -15.67
N LEU A 275 18.76 -10.31 -14.45
CA LEU A 275 20.20 -10.25 -14.21
C LEU A 275 20.90 -11.54 -14.61
N ASN A 276 20.25 -12.68 -14.40
CA ASN A 276 20.80 -13.98 -14.78
C ASN A 276 20.86 -14.14 -16.30
N THR A 277 19.90 -13.56 -17.03
CA THR A 277 19.97 -13.52 -18.50
C THR A 277 21.05 -12.58 -19.04
N LEU A 278 21.36 -11.49 -18.32
CA LEU A 278 22.35 -10.49 -18.76
C LEU A 278 23.78 -10.85 -18.38
N PHE A 279 23.98 -11.37 -17.17
CA PHE A 279 25.30 -11.56 -16.55
C PHE A 279 25.64 -13.03 -16.27
N GLY A 280 24.78 -13.96 -16.70
CA GLY A 280 24.94 -15.40 -16.51
C GLY A 280 24.23 -15.92 -15.26
N SER A 281 24.23 -17.25 -15.06
CA SER A 281 23.42 -17.93 -14.03
C SER A 281 23.66 -17.44 -12.59
N SER A 282 24.82 -16.83 -12.33
CA SER A 282 25.18 -16.29 -11.01
C SER A 282 24.75 -14.84 -10.79
N GLY A 283 24.06 -14.22 -11.74
CA GLY A 283 23.57 -12.84 -11.64
C GLY A 283 24.70 -11.81 -11.58
N LEU A 284 24.48 -10.72 -10.85
CA LEU A 284 25.48 -9.68 -10.65
C LEU A 284 26.49 -10.12 -9.58
N ALA A 285 27.73 -10.38 -10.00
CA ALA A 285 28.82 -10.75 -9.12
C ALA A 285 29.36 -9.54 -8.34
N MET A 286 29.66 -9.76 -7.07
CA MET A 286 30.19 -8.77 -6.15
C MET A 286 31.36 -9.35 -5.38
N GLU A 287 32.40 -8.55 -5.23
CA GLU A 287 33.65 -8.94 -4.58
C GLU A 287 34.04 -7.92 -3.50
N ASN A 288 35.02 -8.30 -2.67
CA ASN A 288 35.52 -7.49 -1.56
C ASN A 288 34.39 -7.02 -0.63
N CYS A 289 33.42 -7.90 -0.38
CA CYS A 289 32.29 -7.61 0.48
C CYS A 289 32.74 -7.44 1.93
N VAL A 290 32.33 -6.36 2.56
CA VAL A 290 32.45 -6.17 4.01
C VAL A 290 31.07 -6.30 4.64
N PHE A 291 30.97 -7.14 5.68
CA PHE A 291 29.75 -7.38 6.43
C PHE A 291 29.87 -6.79 7.83
N GLY A 292 28.76 -6.26 8.35
CA GLY A 292 28.72 -5.68 9.67
C GLY A 292 27.30 -5.60 10.20
N GLU A 293 27.08 -6.21 11.36
CA GLU A 293 25.84 -6.13 12.12
C GLU A 293 26.16 -5.87 13.59
N CYS A 294 25.67 -4.76 14.14
CA CYS A 294 25.70 -4.56 15.58
C CYS A 294 24.52 -5.29 16.23
N VAL A 295 24.80 -6.32 17.03
CA VAL A 295 23.79 -7.15 17.71
C VAL A 295 24.27 -7.51 19.12
N THR A 296 23.34 -7.77 20.04
CA THR A 296 23.72 -8.24 21.38
C THR A 296 24.10 -9.71 21.34
N GLN A 297 25.06 -10.10 22.19
CA GLN A 297 25.50 -11.50 22.28
C GLN A 297 24.34 -12.45 22.65
N ALA A 298 23.38 -11.98 23.47
CA ALA A 298 22.17 -12.73 23.81
C ALA A 298 21.34 -13.18 22.59
N VAL A 299 21.23 -12.36 21.54
CA VAL A 299 20.47 -12.71 20.32
C VAL A 299 21.19 -13.82 19.56
N ILE A 300 22.52 -13.75 19.46
CA ILE A 300 23.36 -14.80 18.84
C ILE A 300 23.25 -16.11 19.62
N ASP A 301 23.40 -16.05 20.94
CA ASP A 301 23.36 -17.23 21.83
C ASP A 301 22.00 -17.93 21.78
N SER A 302 20.92 -17.14 21.74
CA SER A 302 19.54 -17.64 21.62
C SER A 302 19.31 -18.36 20.30
N ALA A 303 19.87 -17.86 19.21
CA ALA A 303 19.70 -18.44 17.88
C ALA A 303 20.53 -19.72 17.67
N ASN A 304 21.69 -19.82 18.33
CA ASN A 304 22.53 -21.03 18.30
C ASN A 304 22.08 -22.13 19.27
N GLY A 305 21.01 -21.89 20.05
CA GLY A 305 20.53 -22.85 21.05
C GLY A 305 21.49 -23.04 22.24
N THR A 306 22.47 -22.16 22.40
CA THR A 306 23.44 -22.20 23.51
C THR A 306 22.84 -21.56 24.76
N THR A 307 21.68 -22.04 25.19
CA THR A 307 21.27 -21.84 26.58
C THR A 307 22.30 -22.58 27.43
N SER A 308 23.12 -21.83 28.17
CA SER A 308 23.97 -22.40 29.22
C SER A 308 23.06 -23.13 30.21
N SER A 309 22.94 -24.44 30.02
CA SER A 309 22.18 -25.34 30.87
C SER A 309 22.95 -25.56 32.16
N SER A 310 22.69 -24.72 33.15
CA SER A 310 22.87 -25.09 34.56
C SER A 310 21.50 -25.41 35.17
N GLN A 311 20.88 -26.50 34.69
CA GLN A 311 19.83 -27.18 35.46
C GLN A 311 20.50 -28.09 36.50
N SER A 312 20.71 -27.57 37.70
CA SER A 312 20.66 -28.38 38.90
C SER A 312 19.18 -28.58 39.27
N GLY A 313 18.78 -29.85 39.38
CA GLY A 313 17.45 -30.23 39.84
C GLY A 313 17.18 -29.66 41.23
N GLY A 314 16.07 -28.95 41.35
CA GLY A 314 15.56 -28.42 42.61
C GLY A 314 14.21 -27.77 42.36
N SER A 315 13.14 -28.55 42.48
CA SER A 315 11.77 -28.04 42.49
C SER A 315 11.60 -27.05 43.64
N GLN A 316 11.67 -25.75 43.34
CA GLN A 316 11.21 -24.67 44.20
C GLN A 316 9.84 -24.22 43.68
N PRO A 317 8.85 -24.02 44.55
CA PRO A 317 7.51 -23.66 44.12
C PRO A 317 7.52 -22.27 43.48
N LEU A 318 6.89 -22.15 42.31
CA LEU A 318 6.71 -20.88 41.61
C LEU A 318 6.05 -19.86 42.54
N GLY A 319 6.70 -18.72 42.75
CA GLY A 319 6.14 -17.60 43.50
C GLY A 319 4.79 -17.19 42.90
N GLY A 320 3.79 -16.96 43.76
CA GLY A 320 2.40 -16.74 43.36
C GLY A 320 2.15 -15.62 42.32
N GLY A 321 3.12 -14.71 42.13
CA GLY A 321 3.07 -13.70 41.06
C GLY A 321 3.19 -14.26 39.64
N VAL A 322 3.98 -15.33 39.42
CA VAL A 322 4.17 -15.92 38.08
C VAL A 322 2.94 -16.73 37.68
N ILE A 323 2.30 -17.40 38.63
CA ILE A 323 1.04 -18.13 38.41
C ILE A 323 -0.10 -17.14 38.10
N ALA A 324 -0.15 -15.99 38.77
CA ALA A 324 -1.10 -14.94 38.47
C ALA A 324 -0.87 -14.31 37.08
N GLY A 325 0.39 -14.05 36.71
CA GLY A 325 0.74 -13.50 35.40
C GLY A 325 0.37 -14.41 34.22
N LEU A 326 0.68 -15.71 34.32
CA LEU A 326 0.35 -16.69 33.28
C LEU A 326 -1.17 -16.91 33.16
N ALA A 327 -1.92 -16.85 34.26
CA ALA A 327 -3.39 -16.94 34.22
C ALA A 327 -4.02 -15.75 33.47
N VAL A 328 -3.47 -14.53 33.63
CA VAL A 328 -3.95 -13.34 32.92
C VAL A 328 -3.62 -13.42 31.43
N VAL A 329 -2.41 -13.85 31.07
CA VAL A 329 -2.02 -14.01 29.66
C VAL A 329 -2.85 -15.09 28.97
N CYS A 330 -3.06 -16.24 29.61
CA CYS A 330 -3.95 -17.29 29.09
C CYS A 330 -5.40 -16.81 28.98
N GLY A 331 -5.89 -16.01 29.94
CA GLY A 331 -7.22 -15.41 29.88
C GLY A 331 -7.38 -14.45 28.70
N LEU A 332 -6.39 -13.59 28.45
CA LEU A 332 -6.41 -12.65 27.33
C LEU A 332 -6.31 -13.36 25.98
N ILE A 333 -5.48 -14.41 25.88
CA ILE A 333 -5.39 -15.25 24.67
C ILE A 333 -6.72 -15.97 24.43
N ALA A 334 -7.35 -16.54 25.46
CA ALA A 334 -8.64 -17.21 25.33
C ALA A 334 -9.75 -16.24 24.89
N ILE A 335 -9.75 -15.00 25.40
CA ILE A 335 -10.67 -13.94 24.96
C ILE A 335 -10.39 -13.55 23.50
N GLY A 336 -9.12 -13.43 23.10
CA GLY A 336 -8.72 -13.15 21.72
C GLY A 336 -9.20 -14.25 20.75
N VAL A 337 -8.98 -15.52 21.11
CA VAL A 337 -9.45 -16.67 20.32
C VAL A 337 -10.98 -16.71 20.27
N ALA A 338 -11.67 -16.46 21.39
CA ALA A 338 -13.12 -16.38 21.42
C ALA A 338 -13.66 -15.26 20.54
N ALA A 339 -13.00 -14.09 20.50
CA ALA A 339 -13.36 -12.98 19.63
C ALA A 339 -13.14 -13.31 18.15
N VAL A 340 -12.07 -14.02 17.80
CA VAL A 340 -11.81 -14.49 16.43
C VAL A 340 -12.83 -15.53 16.01
N VAL A 341 -13.13 -16.52 16.86
CA VAL A 341 -14.15 -17.54 16.59
C VAL A 341 -15.54 -16.91 16.47
N TRP A 342 -15.88 -15.97 17.36
CA TRP A 342 -17.13 -15.22 17.29
C TRP A 342 -17.21 -14.38 16.02
N GLY A 343 -16.13 -13.70 15.64
CA GLY A 343 -16.00 -12.98 14.38
C GLY A 343 -16.19 -13.89 13.17
N TRP A 344 -15.59 -15.08 13.18
CA TRP A 344 -15.72 -16.06 12.11
C TRP A 344 -17.11 -16.66 12.01
N VAL A 345 -17.78 -16.90 13.14
CA VAL A 345 -19.18 -17.36 13.21
C VAL A 345 -20.12 -16.27 12.72
N LEU A 346 -19.94 -15.02 13.15
CA LEU A 346 -20.71 -13.87 12.65
C LEU A 346 -20.50 -13.66 11.15
N GLN A 347 -19.26 -13.78 10.67
CA GLN A 347 -18.93 -13.64 9.24
C GLN A 347 -19.54 -14.77 8.42
N ARG A 348 -19.50 -16.03 8.90
CA ARG A 348 -20.20 -17.16 8.26
C ARG A 348 -21.71 -16.98 8.26
N SER A 349 -22.29 -16.43 9.33
CA SER A 349 -23.73 -16.17 9.42
C SER A 349 -24.15 -15.02 8.50
N ALA A 350 -23.32 -13.98 8.35
CA ALA A 350 -23.53 -12.89 7.38
C ALA A 350 -23.41 -13.36 5.92
N ARG A 351 -22.53 -14.33 5.63
CA ARG A 351 -22.38 -14.95 4.29
C ARG A 351 -23.55 -15.86 3.90
N LYS A 352 -24.30 -16.39 4.87
CA LYS A 352 -25.47 -17.27 4.64
C LYS A 352 -26.78 -16.52 4.45
N ARG A 353 -26.75 -15.22 4.15
CA ARG A 353 -27.98 -14.51 3.77
C ARG A 353 -28.55 -15.16 2.50
N PRO A 354 -29.80 -15.64 2.52
CA PRO A 354 -30.42 -16.20 1.34
C PRO A 354 -30.51 -15.11 0.27
N PHE A 355 -29.96 -15.41 -0.91
CA PHE A 355 -30.21 -14.61 -2.11
C PHE A 355 -31.59 -14.98 -2.62
N ASP A 356 -32.58 -14.15 -2.32
CA ASP A 356 -33.91 -14.28 -2.89
C ASP A 356 -33.88 -13.62 -4.28
N GLY A 357 -33.34 -14.35 -5.25
CA GLY A 357 -33.19 -13.90 -6.64
C GLY A 357 -34.50 -13.86 -7.43
N ASP A 358 -35.64 -14.05 -6.76
CA ASP A 358 -36.96 -14.21 -7.37
C ASP A 358 -37.93 -13.06 -7.03
N GLN A 359 -37.47 -12.01 -6.34
CA GLN A 359 -38.31 -10.83 -6.10
C GLN A 359 -38.38 -9.95 -7.34
N SER A 360 -39.24 -10.36 -8.27
CA SER A 360 -39.93 -9.51 -9.22
C SER A 360 -40.78 -8.49 -8.45
N GLY A 361 -40.18 -7.36 -8.11
CA GLY A 361 -40.89 -6.28 -7.44
C GLY A 361 -39.99 -5.08 -7.28
N GLY A 362 -40.01 -4.17 -8.26
CA GLY A 362 -39.38 -2.86 -8.13
C GLY A 362 -39.87 -2.15 -6.87
N VAL A 363 -39.10 -1.19 -6.36
CA VAL A 363 -39.48 -0.42 -5.18
C VAL A 363 -39.88 0.98 -5.60
N ALA A 364 -41.02 1.45 -5.08
CA ALA A 364 -41.46 2.81 -5.35
C ALA A 364 -40.46 3.83 -4.76
N VAL A 365 -40.27 4.95 -5.45
CA VAL A 365 -39.36 6.02 -5.02
C VAL A 365 -40.19 7.27 -4.78
N ARG A 366 -40.06 7.90 -3.60
CA ARG A 366 -40.76 9.14 -3.27
C ARG A 366 -39.80 10.18 -2.74
N TRP A 367 -39.85 11.39 -3.29
CA TRP A 367 -39.13 12.54 -2.77
C TRP A 367 -40.10 13.69 -2.46
N LEU A 368 -39.85 14.38 -1.35
CA LEU A 368 -40.69 15.45 -0.83
C LEU A 368 -39.84 16.65 -0.45
N ASP A 369 -40.21 17.79 -1.01
CA ASP A 369 -39.64 19.11 -0.71
C ASP A 369 -38.10 19.13 -0.80
N VAL A 370 -37.57 18.50 -1.87
CA VAL A 370 -36.13 18.39 -2.08
C VAL A 370 -35.59 19.71 -2.60
N SER A 371 -34.77 20.36 -1.76
CA SER A 371 -33.98 21.52 -2.15
C SER A 371 -32.49 21.23 -1.95
N TYR A 372 -31.68 21.82 -2.82
CA TYR A 372 -30.23 21.63 -2.80
C TYR A 372 -29.51 22.94 -3.11
N PHE A 373 -28.62 23.33 -2.20
CA PHE A 373 -27.91 24.60 -2.24
C PHE A 373 -26.40 24.37 -2.31
N VAL A 374 -25.70 25.11 -3.16
CA VAL A 374 -24.24 25.05 -3.29
C VAL A 374 -23.65 26.38 -2.85
N ARG A 375 -22.60 26.32 -2.03
CA ARG A 375 -21.80 27.50 -1.70
C ARG A 375 -20.68 27.67 -2.72
N PRO A 376 -20.49 28.87 -3.31
CA PRO A 376 -19.40 29.08 -4.25
C PRO A 376 -18.04 28.86 -3.55
N SER A 377 -17.23 27.97 -4.14
CA SER A 377 -15.86 27.69 -3.71
C SER A 377 -14.97 28.89 -4.06
N GLY A 378 -14.71 29.76 -3.07
CA GLY A 378 -13.93 30.99 -3.27
C GLY A 378 -14.13 32.08 -2.21
N ALA A 379 -15.07 31.91 -1.27
CA ALA A 379 -15.23 32.85 -0.15
C ALA A 379 -14.06 32.70 0.85
N SER A 380 -13.05 33.55 0.69
CA SER A 380 -11.97 33.77 1.65
C SER A 380 -12.54 34.00 3.07
N VAL A 381 -12.01 33.23 4.03
CA VAL A 381 -12.29 33.36 5.48
C VAL A 381 -11.96 34.77 6.01
N PHE A 382 -11.21 35.58 5.26
CA PHE A 382 -10.81 36.94 5.63
C PHE A 382 -11.67 38.07 5.05
N SER A 383 -12.68 37.78 4.21
CA SER A 383 -13.54 38.85 3.67
C SER A 383 -14.75 39.11 4.56
N ARG A 384 -14.60 40.04 5.51
CA ARG A 384 -15.73 40.65 6.23
C ARG A 384 -16.58 41.43 5.23
N ARG A 385 -17.87 41.08 5.16
CA ARG A 385 -18.96 41.73 4.37
C ARG A 385 -18.93 41.44 2.86
N SER A 386 -19.40 40.25 2.51
CA SER A 386 -20.10 40.01 1.25
C SER A 386 -21.26 39.07 1.57
N ASN A 387 -22.50 39.43 1.20
CA ASN A 387 -23.63 38.50 1.21
C ASN A 387 -23.28 37.37 0.23
N VAL A 388 -22.69 36.28 0.72
CA VAL A 388 -22.48 35.07 -0.08
C VAL A 388 -23.87 34.47 -0.31
N THR A 389 -24.46 34.78 -1.46
CA THR A 389 -25.74 34.21 -1.87
C THR A 389 -25.54 32.72 -2.14
N GLU A 390 -26.15 31.86 -1.33
CA GLU A 390 -26.18 30.42 -1.58
C GLU A 390 -26.84 30.17 -2.95
N MET A 391 -26.17 29.44 -3.84
CA MET A 391 -26.72 29.15 -5.16
C MET A 391 -27.71 28.01 -5.02
N THR A 392 -28.99 28.30 -5.25
CA THR A 392 -30.06 27.31 -5.23
C THR A 392 -30.04 26.54 -6.54
N ILE A 393 -29.88 25.22 -6.47
CA ILE A 393 -29.87 24.32 -7.63
C ILE A 393 -31.18 23.57 -7.76
N LEU A 394 -31.76 23.15 -6.63
CA LEU A 394 -33.11 22.56 -6.54
C LEU A 394 -33.90 23.32 -5.50
N ASP A 395 -35.18 23.56 -5.76
CA ASP A 395 -36.08 24.33 -4.89
C ASP A 395 -37.43 23.60 -4.74
N GLY A 396 -37.62 22.92 -3.61
CA GLY A 396 -38.90 22.31 -3.20
C GLY A 396 -39.42 21.20 -4.10
N VAL A 397 -38.55 20.46 -4.80
CA VAL A 397 -38.97 19.48 -5.80
C VAL A 397 -39.56 18.25 -5.12
N SER A 398 -40.74 17.81 -5.59
CA SER A 398 -41.45 16.64 -5.06
C SER A 398 -41.91 15.72 -6.19
N GLY A 399 -41.96 14.41 -5.94
CA GLY A 399 -42.37 13.43 -6.93
C GLY A 399 -42.42 12.01 -6.40
N HIS A 400 -42.98 11.12 -7.22
CA HIS A 400 -43.24 9.73 -6.87
C HIS A 400 -43.18 8.85 -8.12
N VAL A 401 -42.44 7.74 -8.04
CA VAL A 401 -42.36 6.70 -9.07
C VAL A 401 -42.87 5.40 -8.45
N PRO A 402 -43.99 4.84 -8.91
CA PRO A 402 -44.45 3.51 -8.54
C PRO A 402 -43.48 2.40 -8.96
N ALA A 403 -43.58 1.24 -8.30
CA ALA A 403 -42.85 0.05 -8.69
C ALA A 403 -43.20 -0.39 -10.11
N GLY A 404 -42.20 -0.68 -10.95
CA GLY A 404 -42.40 -1.15 -12.32
C GLY A 404 -42.74 -0.04 -13.34
N GLU A 405 -42.71 1.22 -12.93
CA GLU A 405 -42.88 2.35 -13.85
C GLU A 405 -41.53 2.98 -14.22
N LEU A 406 -41.42 3.41 -15.48
CA LEU A 406 -40.31 4.19 -15.99
C LEU A 406 -40.66 5.69 -15.91
N MET A 407 -39.84 6.48 -15.22
CA MET A 407 -39.98 7.94 -15.20
C MET A 407 -38.84 8.62 -15.95
N ALA A 408 -39.19 9.45 -16.92
CA ALA A 408 -38.24 10.32 -17.62
C ALA A 408 -38.28 11.75 -17.03
N ILE A 409 -37.12 12.28 -16.66
CA ILE A 409 -36.96 13.66 -16.17
C ILE A 409 -36.40 14.50 -17.31
N LEU A 410 -37.22 15.39 -17.87
CA LEU A 410 -36.87 16.24 -19.01
C LEU A 410 -36.77 17.70 -18.59
N GLY A 411 -35.79 18.41 -19.13
CA GLY A 411 -35.58 19.84 -18.83
C GLY A 411 -34.31 20.39 -19.48
N PRO A 412 -34.17 21.72 -19.58
CA PRO A 412 -33.03 22.34 -20.23
C PRO A 412 -31.70 22.04 -19.51
N SER A 413 -30.58 22.28 -20.20
CA SER A 413 -29.26 22.19 -19.58
C SER A 413 -29.17 23.15 -18.38
N GLY A 414 -28.55 22.70 -17.28
CA GLY A 414 -28.45 23.48 -16.04
C GLY A 414 -29.69 23.45 -15.13
N ALA A 415 -30.78 22.78 -15.51
CA ALA A 415 -32.01 22.71 -14.69
C ALA A 415 -31.90 21.85 -13.41
N GLY A 416 -30.71 21.32 -13.07
CA GLY A 416 -30.52 20.49 -11.88
C GLY A 416 -30.94 19.01 -12.01
N LYS A 417 -31.22 18.51 -13.22
CA LYS A 417 -31.62 17.11 -13.49
C LYS A 417 -30.64 16.10 -12.88
N THR A 418 -29.37 16.18 -13.27
CA THR A 418 -28.29 15.33 -12.73
C THR A 418 -28.20 15.45 -11.21
N THR A 419 -28.34 16.66 -10.66
CA THR A 419 -28.35 16.86 -9.19
C THR A 419 -29.48 16.09 -8.52
N LEU A 420 -30.71 16.14 -9.06
CA LEU A 420 -31.85 15.42 -8.51
C LEU A 420 -31.66 13.90 -8.60
N VAL A 421 -31.23 13.40 -9.76
CA VAL A 421 -30.97 11.99 -10.03
C VAL A 421 -29.89 11.44 -9.09
N GLU A 422 -28.79 12.18 -8.89
CA GLU A 422 -27.71 11.78 -7.98
C GLU A 422 -28.13 11.81 -6.50
N LEU A 423 -29.02 12.74 -6.11
CA LEU A 423 -29.59 12.76 -4.77
C LEU A 423 -30.52 11.57 -4.53
N ILE A 424 -31.34 11.20 -5.53
CA ILE A 424 -32.19 10.00 -5.48
C ILE A 424 -31.34 8.73 -5.37
N ALA A 425 -30.21 8.67 -6.08
CA ALA A 425 -29.23 7.58 -5.96
C ALA A 425 -28.47 7.55 -4.63
N GLY A 426 -28.64 8.57 -3.76
CA GLY A 426 -27.97 8.65 -2.46
C GLY A 426 -26.49 9.01 -2.53
N LYS A 427 -26.02 9.65 -3.61
CA LYS A 427 -24.61 10.06 -3.74
C LYS A 427 -24.28 11.23 -2.80
N ALA A 428 -23.13 11.16 -2.15
CA ALA A 428 -22.64 12.25 -1.30
C ALA A 428 -22.26 13.47 -2.16
N LYS A 429 -22.77 14.64 -1.78
CA LYS A 429 -22.46 15.93 -2.42
C LYS A 429 -22.10 16.97 -1.36
N SER A 430 -21.34 17.99 -1.76
CA SER A 430 -20.80 19.03 -0.86
C SER A 430 -21.79 20.13 -0.47
N GLY A 431 -22.95 20.20 -1.12
CA GLY A 431 -23.98 21.20 -0.85
C GLY A 431 -24.89 20.85 0.33
N VAL A 432 -25.78 21.77 0.66
CA VAL A 432 -26.79 21.61 1.70
C VAL A 432 -28.03 20.98 1.08
N PHE A 433 -28.42 19.81 1.58
CA PHE A 433 -29.64 19.09 1.17
C PHE A 433 -30.73 19.28 2.23
N THR A 434 -31.94 19.66 1.78
CA THR A 434 -33.16 19.68 2.59
C THR A 434 -34.25 18.86 1.93
N GLY A 435 -35.25 18.43 2.71
CA GLY A 435 -36.31 17.54 2.26
C GLY A 435 -36.06 16.08 2.62
N SER A 436 -36.77 15.17 1.95
CA SER A 436 -36.64 13.74 2.20
C SER A 436 -36.78 12.92 0.92
N ILE A 437 -35.97 11.86 0.83
CA ILE A 437 -36.07 10.83 -0.20
C ILE A 437 -36.31 9.52 0.53
N THR A 438 -37.39 8.84 0.18
CA THR A 438 -37.89 7.65 0.87
C THR A 438 -38.15 6.54 -0.12
N PHE A 439 -37.78 5.35 0.28
CA PHE A 439 -38.14 4.12 -0.39
C PHE A 439 -38.99 3.31 0.59
N PRO A 440 -40.21 2.88 0.23
CA PRO A 440 -40.99 1.99 1.07
C PRO A 440 -40.18 0.73 1.40
N PRO A 441 -40.19 0.27 2.66
CA PRO A 441 -39.44 -0.92 3.03
C PRO A 441 -39.97 -2.14 2.27
N LEU A 442 -39.06 -2.98 1.78
CA LEU A 442 -39.45 -4.28 1.22
C LEU A 442 -40.14 -5.12 2.31
N ALA A 443 -40.97 -6.09 1.92
CA ALA A 443 -41.70 -6.97 2.84
C ALA A 443 -40.81 -7.63 3.91
N ASN A 444 -39.53 -7.82 3.60
CA ASN A 444 -38.53 -8.44 4.48
C ASN A 444 -37.76 -7.44 5.38
N GLY A 445 -38.15 -6.17 5.41
CA GLY A 445 -37.47 -5.11 6.18
C GLY A 445 -36.08 -4.73 5.65
N GLN A 446 -35.71 -5.23 4.47
CA GLN A 446 -34.45 -4.90 3.79
C GLN A 446 -34.54 -3.51 3.16
N ARG A 447 -33.39 -2.83 3.09
CA ARG A 447 -33.27 -1.59 2.32
C ARG A 447 -33.19 -1.94 0.83
N PRO A 448 -33.84 -1.16 -0.05
CA PRO A 448 -33.74 -1.36 -1.49
C PRO A 448 -32.32 -1.11 -1.98
N ARG A 449 -31.92 -1.89 -2.98
CA ARG A 449 -30.68 -1.76 -3.74
C ARG A 449 -30.93 -0.77 -4.86
N VAL A 450 -30.27 0.38 -4.77
CA VAL A 450 -30.33 1.42 -5.81
C VAL A 450 -29.06 1.32 -6.65
N ALA A 451 -29.21 1.19 -7.97
CA ALA A 451 -28.12 1.24 -8.92
C ALA A 451 -28.12 2.56 -9.68
N PHE A 452 -26.92 3.08 -9.99
CA PHE A 452 -26.75 4.37 -10.65
C PHE A 452 -25.84 4.23 -11.87
N VAL A 453 -26.38 4.54 -13.05
CA VAL A 453 -25.62 4.59 -14.30
C VAL A 453 -25.22 6.05 -14.56
N PRO A 454 -23.91 6.39 -14.50
CA PRO A 454 -23.43 7.75 -14.74
C PRO A 454 -23.59 8.17 -16.21
N GLN A 455 -23.46 9.47 -16.49
CA GLN A 455 -23.46 9.99 -17.87
C GLN A 455 -22.31 9.43 -18.72
N THR A 456 -21.11 9.31 -18.15
CA THR A 456 -19.91 8.81 -18.85
C THR A 456 -19.67 7.32 -18.57
N ASP A 457 -19.42 6.53 -19.61
CA ASP A 457 -19.15 5.10 -19.47
C ASP A 457 -17.71 4.84 -19.02
N ILE A 458 -17.56 4.31 -17.79
CA ILE A 458 -16.27 3.96 -17.20
C ILE A 458 -16.13 2.43 -17.24
N LEU A 459 -15.46 1.91 -18.27
CA LEU A 459 -15.36 0.48 -18.53
C LEU A 459 -13.91 -0.02 -18.54
N PRO A 460 -13.63 -1.27 -18.12
CA PRO A 460 -12.30 -1.84 -18.17
C PRO A 460 -11.90 -2.20 -19.61
N ALA A 461 -11.02 -1.40 -20.21
CA ALA A 461 -10.65 -1.52 -21.63
C ALA A 461 -10.04 -2.88 -22.04
N VAL A 462 -9.39 -3.58 -21.11
CA VAL A 462 -8.66 -4.83 -21.38
C VAL A 462 -9.54 -6.09 -21.35
N LEU A 463 -10.71 -6.02 -20.72
CA LEU A 463 -11.62 -7.15 -20.53
C LEU A 463 -12.58 -7.30 -21.71
N THR A 464 -13.10 -8.51 -21.93
CA THR A 464 -14.28 -8.72 -22.77
C THR A 464 -15.55 -8.26 -22.06
N VAL A 465 -16.62 -8.05 -22.83
CA VAL A 465 -17.94 -7.71 -22.28
C VAL A 465 -18.40 -8.75 -21.25
N ARG A 466 -18.28 -10.05 -21.58
CA ARG A 466 -18.65 -11.13 -20.66
C ARG A 466 -17.77 -11.15 -19.42
N GLU A 467 -16.47 -10.96 -19.56
CA GLU A 467 -15.53 -10.92 -18.42
C GLU A 467 -15.88 -9.78 -17.46
N ALA A 468 -16.14 -8.58 -17.98
CA ALA A 468 -16.49 -7.41 -17.18
C ALA A 468 -17.81 -7.63 -16.40
N LEU A 469 -18.84 -8.15 -17.06
CA LEU A 469 -20.12 -8.47 -16.41
C LEU A 469 -19.99 -9.61 -15.39
N THR A 470 -19.19 -10.63 -15.69
CA THR A 470 -18.93 -11.75 -14.76
C THR A 470 -18.17 -11.28 -13.53
N PHE A 471 -17.21 -10.38 -13.72
CA PHE A 471 -16.45 -9.76 -12.63
C PHE A 471 -17.37 -8.93 -11.73
N ALA A 472 -18.21 -8.05 -12.31
CA ALA A 472 -19.17 -7.27 -11.56
C ALA A 472 -20.20 -8.15 -10.82
N ALA A 473 -20.72 -9.19 -11.47
CA ALA A 473 -21.63 -10.16 -10.87
C ALA A 473 -20.98 -10.89 -9.67
N SER A 474 -19.70 -11.25 -9.78
CA SER A 474 -18.98 -11.95 -8.71
C SER A 474 -18.82 -11.09 -7.46
N LEU A 475 -18.63 -9.79 -7.63
CA LEU A 475 -18.46 -8.83 -6.53
C LEU A 475 -19.80 -8.37 -5.91
N ARG A 476 -20.85 -8.21 -6.74
CA ARG A 476 -22.14 -7.66 -6.30
C ARG A 476 -23.13 -8.72 -5.82
N LEU A 477 -23.07 -9.93 -6.36
CA LEU A 477 -23.94 -11.04 -5.96
C LEU A 477 -23.34 -11.80 -4.76
N PRO A 478 -24.17 -12.25 -3.81
CA PRO A 478 -23.69 -12.90 -2.60
C PRO A 478 -22.91 -14.19 -2.90
N GLU A 479 -21.99 -14.54 -1.98
CA GLU A 479 -21.22 -15.79 -2.04
C GLU A 479 -22.10 -17.05 -1.97
N SER A 480 -23.31 -16.94 -1.40
CA SER A 480 -24.27 -18.05 -1.31
C SER A 480 -24.83 -18.50 -2.67
N LEU A 481 -24.69 -17.67 -3.71
CA LEU A 481 -25.12 -17.98 -5.07
C LEU A 481 -24.02 -18.74 -5.82
N SER A 482 -24.34 -19.90 -6.40
CA SER A 482 -23.37 -20.72 -7.13
C SER A 482 -22.82 -20.01 -8.38
N SER A 483 -21.60 -20.39 -8.79
CA SER A 483 -20.95 -19.89 -10.01
C SER A 483 -21.83 -20.04 -11.24
N GLU A 484 -22.54 -21.16 -11.36
CA GLU A 484 -23.41 -21.46 -12.50
C GLU A 484 -24.61 -20.51 -12.54
N LYS A 485 -25.20 -20.21 -11.37
CA LYS A 485 -26.31 -19.25 -11.28
C LYS A 485 -25.84 -17.82 -11.57
N LYS A 486 -24.65 -17.43 -11.11
CA LYS A 486 -24.04 -16.14 -11.46
C LYS A 486 -23.81 -16.02 -12.97
N ALA A 487 -23.26 -17.06 -13.61
CA ALA A 487 -23.05 -17.10 -15.05
C ALA A 487 -24.37 -17.07 -15.86
N ALA A 488 -25.42 -17.73 -15.36
CA ALA A 488 -26.75 -17.68 -15.95
C ALA A 488 -27.35 -16.27 -15.91
N LEU A 489 -27.22 -15.57 -14.78
CA LEU A 489 -27.65 -14.17 -14.65
C LEU A 489 -26.89 -13.24 -15.61
N VAL A 490 -25.57 -13.39 -15.72
CA VAL A 490 -24.76 -12.63 -16.68
C VAL A 490 -25.23 -12.88 -18.11
N SER A 491 -25.51 -14.14 -18.47
CA SER A 491 -26.01 -14.50 -19.80
C SER A 491 -27.39 -13.92 -20.07
N ALA A 492 -28.27 -13.88 -19.06
CA ALA A 492 -29.58 -13.23 -19.17
C ALA A 492 -29.46 -11.71 -19.37
N VAL A 493 -28.55 -11.04 -18.66
CA VAL A 493 -28.29 -9.59 -18.84
C VAL A 493 -27.73 -9.30 -20.23
N ILE A 494 -26.76 -10.10 -20.71
CA ILE A 494 -26.22 -9.97 -22.07
C ILE A 494 -27.35 -10.05 -23.10
N SER A 495 -28.29 -10.99 -22.92
CA SER A 495 -29.38 -11.18 -23.86
C SER A 495 -30.44 -10.08 -23.83
N ARG A 496 -30.86 -9.64 -22.63
CA ARG A 496 -31.81 -8.53 -22.48
C ARG A 496 -31.28 -7.22 -23.06
N LEU A 497 -29.97 -7.02 -23.05
CA LEU A 497 -29.34 -5.82 -23.60
C LEU A 497 -28.94 -5.98 -25.08
N GLY A 498 -29.18 -7.13 -25.71
CA GLY A 498 -28.81 -7.39 -27.10
C GLY A 498 -27.29 -7.27 -27.34
N LEU A 499 -26.49 -7.85 -26.43
CA LEU A 499 -25.02 -7.80 -26.43
C LEU A 499 -24.39 -9.15 -26.83
N GLU A 500 -25.16 -10.11 -27.34
CA GLU A 500 -24.70 -11.46 -27.66
C GLU A 500 -23.54 -11.45 -28.67
N ASP A 501 -23.66 -10.65 -29.72
CA ASP A 501 -22.68 -10.58 -30.81
C ASP A 501 -21.31 -10.03 -30.36
N VAL A 502 -21.30 -9.23 -29.29
CA VAL A 502 -20.09 -8.58 -28.75
C VAL A 502 -19.66 -9.15 -27.40
N ALA A 503 -20.31 -10.21 -26.92
CA ALA A 503 -20.06 -10.75 -25.58
C ALA A 503 -18.58 -11.17 -25.35
N GLU A 504 -17.94 -11.75 -26.38
CA GLU A 504 -16.53 -12.17 -26.33
C GLU A 504 -15.55 -11.13 -26.89
N THR A 505 -16.06 -9.95 -27.25
CA THR A 505 -15.23 -8.87 -27.81
C THR A 505 -14.64 -8.04 -26.67
N LYS A 506 -13.37 -7.66 -26.79
CA LYS A 506 -12.71 -6.72 -25.86
C LYS A 506 -13.40 -5.36 -25.92
N ILE A 507 -13.66 -4.78 -24.76
CA ILE A 507 -14.31 -3.46 -24.65
C ILE A 507 -13.48 -2.40 -25.38
N GLY A 508 -12.15 -2.39 -25.18
CA GLY A 508 -11.26 -1.42 -25.82
C GLY A 508 -11.36 -0.02 -25.22
N ALA A 509 -10.66 0.94 -25.83
CA ALA A 509 -10.68 2.32 -25.38
C ALA A 509 -12.02 2.98 -25.77
N THR A 510 -12.79 3.43 -24.76
CA THR A 510 -14.11 4.05 -24.93
C THR A 510 -14.05 5.48 -25.50
N ASP A 511 -12.85 6.03 -25.69
CA ASP A 511 -12.60 7.35 -26.30
C ASP A 511 -12.46 7.31 -27.83
N GLY A 512 -12.65 6.13 -28.44
CA GLY A 512 -12.57 5.93 -29.89
C GLY A 512 -11.14 5.89 -30.45
N THR A 513 -10.11 5.93 -29.61
CA THR A 513 -8.69 5.88 -30.04
C THR A 513 -8.15 4.46 -30.20
N GLY A 514 -8.96 3.44 -29.89
CA GLY A 514 -8.60 2.03 -29.95
C GLY A 514 -9.67 1.16 -30.62
N ARG A 515 -9.26 -0.06 -31.02
CA ARG A 515 -10.17 -1.08 -31.56
C ARG A 515 -10.97 -1.69 -30.41
N GLY A 516 -12.30 -1.71 -30.49
CA GLY A 516 -13.18 -2.15 -29.39
C GLY A 516 -14.65 -2.17 -29.78
N ILE A 517 -15.54 -2.12 -28.79
CA ILE A 517 -16.99 -2.04 -28.97
C ILE A 517 -17.43 -0.61 -29.35
N SER A 518 -18.59 -0.48 -30.00
CA SER A 518 -19.16 0.83 -30.35
C SER A 518 -19.63 1.59 -29.11
N GLY A 519 -19.82 2.92 -29.23
CA GLY A 519 -20.33 3.74 -28.11
C GLY A 519 -21.71 3.31 -27.61
N GLY A 520 -22.62 2.91 -28.51
CA GLY A 520 -23.93 2.38 -28.13
C GLY A 520 -23.86 1.00 -27.43
N GLU A 521 -22.89 0.16 -27.80
CA GLU A 521 -22.61 -1.08 -27.08
C GLU A 521 -21.98 -0.79 -25.71
N ALA A 522 -21.02 0.13 -25.63
CA ALA A 522 -20.42 0.57 -24.37
C ALA A 522 -21.48 1.08 -23.39
N ARG A 523 -22.44 1.88 -23.88
CA ARG A 523 -23.55 2.37 -23.05
C ARG A 523 -24.41 1.23 -22.49
N ARG A 524 -24.73 0.24 -23.33
CA ARG A 524 -25.47 -0.96 -22.89
C ARG A 524 -24.67 -1.79 -21.90
N VAL A 525 -23.35 -1.95 -22.09
CA VAL A 525 -22.46 -2.64 -21.14
C VAL A 525 -22.42 -1.92 -19.79
N SER A 526 -22.36 -0.59 -19.78
CA SER A 526 -22.40 0.25 -18.57
C SER A 526 -23.69 0.01 -17.77
N ILE A 527 -24.84 -0.05 -18.44
CA ILE A 527 -26.12 -0.43 -17.84
C ILE A 527 -26.07 -1.88 -17.33
N GLY A 528 -25.50 -2.81 -18.10
CA GLY A 528 -25.35 -4.21 -17.72
C GLY A 528 -24.54 -4.42 -16.44
N LEU A 529 -23.46 -3.65 -16.23
CA LEU A 529 -22.65 -3.69 -15.00
C LEU A 529 -23.46 -3.31 -13.76
N GLU A 530 -24.43 -2.43 -13.93
CA GLU A 530 -25.36 -2.05 -12.86
C GLU A 530 -26.45 -3.11 -12.64
N LEU A 531 -27.01 -3.65 -13.73
CA LEU A 531 -28.09 -4.63 -13.70
C LEU A 531 -27.70 -6.00 -13.15
N VAL A 532 -26.45 -6.45 -13.31
CA VAL A 532 -26.00 -7.75 -12.77
C VAL A 532 -26.11 -7.83 -11.24
N GLY A 533 -26.19 -6.70 -10.53
CA GLY A 533 -26.45 -6.65 -9.09
C GLY A 533 -27.90 -6.93 -8.69
N CYS A 534 -28.80 -7.11 -9.66
CA CYS A 534 -30.26 -7.22 -9.49
C CYS A 534 -30.80 -6.06 -8.62
N PRO A 535 -30.61 -4.79 -9.01
CA PRO A 535 -31.09 -3.65 -8.23
C PRO A 535 -32.62 -3.59 -8.19
N ASP A 536 -33.17 -3.03 -7.12
CA ASP A 536 -34.61 -2.81 -6.94
C ASP A 536 -35.07 -1.47 -7.54
N VAL A 537 -34.12 -0.54 -7.75
CA VAL A 537 -34.30 0.76 -8.39
C VAL A 537 -33.09 1.03 -9.29
N LEU A 538 -33.32 1.30 -10.58
CA LEU A 538 -32.29 1.73 -11.53
C LEU A 538 -32.43 3.22 -11.82
N VAL A 539 -31.34 3.95 -11.65
CA VAL A 539 -31.28 5.40 -11.87
C VAL A 539 -30.23 5.68 -12.97
N CYS A 540 -30.65 6.26 -14.09
CA CYS A 540 -29.77 6.55 -15.22
C CYS A 540 -29.63 8.06 -15.45
N ASP A 541 -28.40 8.56 -15.48
CA ASP A 541 -28.11 9.95 -15.83
C ASP A 541 -27.79 10.05 -17.33
N GLU A 542 -28.66 10.74 -18.06
CA GLU A 542 -28.60 10.94 -19.52
C GLU A 542 -28.25 9.66 -20.33
N PRO A 543 -29.04 8.57 -20.25
CA PRO A 543 -28.75 7.29 -20.89
C PRO A 543 -28.64 7.32 -22.42
N THR A 544 -29.26 8.30 -23.08
CA THR A 544 -29.33 8.42 -24.54
C THR A 544 -28.42 9.51 -25.12
N SER A 545 -27.67 10.22 -24.28
CA SER A 545 -26.79 11.29 -24.73
C SER A 545 -25.62 10.75 -25.55
N GLY A 546 -25.33 11.38 -26.69
CA GLY A 546 -24.24 10.99 -27.58
C GLY A 546 -24.50 9.75 -28.46
N LEU A 547 -25.72 9.20 -28.45
CA LEU A 547 -26.10 8.05 -29.30
C LEU A 547 -26.90 8.47 -30.54
N ASP A 548 -26.77 7.71 -31.62
CA ASP A 548 -27.68 7.81 -32.76
C ASP A 548 -29.08 7.31 -32.39
N SER A 549 -30.10 7.69 -33.17
CA SER A 549 -31.50 7.40 -32.85
C SER A 549 -31.81 5.91 -32.70
N VAL A 550 -31.12 5.03 -33.45
CA VAL A 550 -31.35 3.59 -33.38
C VAL A 550 -30.72 3.02 -32.10
N SER A 551 -29.49 3.43 -31.77
CA SER A 551 -28.84 3.00 -30.53
C SER A 551 -29.54 3.54 -29.29
N ALA A 552 -30.02 4.79 -29.31
CA ALA A 552 -30.80 5.37 -28.23
C ALA A 552 -32.09 4.57 -27.97
N TRP A 553 -32.84 4.25 -29.02
CA TRP A 553 -34.05 3.44 -28.92
C TRP A 553 -33.77 2.04 -28.34
N ARG A 554 -32.67 1.39 -28.74
CA ARG A 554 -32.26 0.09 -28.19
C ARG A 554 -31.92 0.15 -26.70
N VAL A 555 -31.26 1.22 -26.26
CA VAL A 555 -30.95 1.45 -24.85
C VAL A 555 -32.23 1.67 -24.05
N GLU A 556 -33.15 2.51 -24.53
CA GLU A 556 -34.42 2.78 -23.86
C GLU A 556 -35.28 1.52 -23.74
N MET A 557 -35.38 0.74 -24.81
CA MET A 557 -36.14 -0.51 -24.80
C MET A 557 -35.53 -1.54 -23.84
N GLY A 558 -34.20 -1.67 -23.83
CA GLY A 558 -33.50 -2.56 -22.89
C GLY A 558 -33.65 -2.14 -21.43
N VAL A 559 -33.76 -0.85 -21.13
CA VAL A 559 -34.04 -0.35 -19.78
C VAL A 559 -35.50 -0.56 -19.38
N ALA A 560 -36.43 -0.46 -20.32
CA ALA A 560 -37.86 -0.66 -20.05
C ALA A 560 -38.25 -2.15 -19.88
N GLU A 561 -37.50 -3.07 -20.48
CA GLU A 561 -37.73 -4.53 -20.38
C GLU A 561 -37.17 -5.17 -19.09
N VAL A 562 -36.29 -4.47 -18.37
CA VAL A 562 -35.63 -4.95 -17.15
C VAL A 562 -36.40 -4.50 -15.93
#